data_AF-A0A1I0JKJ7-F1
#
_entry.id   AF-A0A1I0JKJ7-F1
#
_cell.length_a   1.000
_cell.length_b   1.000
_cell.length_c   1.000
_cell.angle_alpha   90.00
_cell.angle_beta   90.00
_cell.angle_gamma   90.00
#
_symmetry.space_group_name_H-M   'P 1'
#
loop_
_entity.id
_entity.type
_entity.pdbx_description
1 polymer ?
#
loop_
_entity_poly.entity_id
_entity_poly.type
_entity_poly.pdbx_seq_one_letter_code
_entity_poly.pdbx_strand_id
1 'polypeptide(L)'
;MGMNVSRKSLPQRVAAVALFLVLGVSLWLWLAAPRETPSTTAPAPAPAGQASLPPPALAPASKPPEPGPQPVQSPLSEPAEEPAPGYPVNMETLRSRIPDNLYWTTAAPTKDPRELQARAEQERRQNTLFGKIQAGDATEEEIHQYYDFRRKLSEDYLVFAGMLLSEYGSQLPERDQGVLELSVQMHRGRLKELPRQREEALVRRELQERRREEWRRQGGGRAAPP
;
A
#
# COMPACT_ATOMS: atom_id res chain seq x y z
N MET A 1 -41.43 30.47 -20.74
CA MET A 1 -40.29 29.64 -21.19
C MET A 1 -39.04 30.19 -20.53
N GLY A 2 -38.26 29.36 -19.84
CA GLY A 2 -37.03 29.77 -19.15
C GLY A 2 -36.84 29.02 -17.83
N MET A 3 -36.29 27.80 -17.91
CA MET A 3 -36.10 26.88 -16.79
C MET A 3 -34.87 27.24 -15.94
N ASN A 4 -34.99 26.93 -14.64
CA ASN A 4 -33.98 26.97 -13.60
C ASN A 4 -32.72 26.16 -13.91
N VAL A 5 -31.56 26.60 -13.37
CA VAL A 5 -30.38 25.72 -13.17
C VAL A 5 -29.95 25.77 -11.70
N SER A 6 -30.05 24.60 -11.08
CA SER A 6 -29.80 24.29 -9.67
C SER A 6 -28.30 24.18 -9.38
N ARG A 7 -27.82 24.83 -8.31
CA ARG A 7 -26.47 24.65 -7.75
C ARG A 7 -26.44 23.34 -6.93
N LYS A 8 -25.64 22.36 -7.35
CA LYS A 8 -25.35 21.15 -6.56
C LYS A 8 -24.01 21.29 -5.83
N SER A 9 -24.06 21.16 -4.51
CA SER A 9 -22.91 21.10 -3.59
C SER A 9 -22.18 19.76 -3.72
N LEU A 10 -20.84 19.79 -3.72
CA LEU A 10 -19.97 18.60 -3.65
C LEU A 10 -19.86 18.10 -2.19
N PRO A 11 -19.90 16.78 -1.93
CA PRO A 11 -19.83 16.24 -0.57
C PRO A 11 -18.38 16.10 -0.07
N GLN A 12 -18.16 16.52 1.19
CA GLN A 12 -16.90 16.50 1.98
C GLN A 12 -16.21 15.13 2.13
N ARG A 13 -16.69 14.06 1.48
CA ARG A 13 -16.17 12.68 1.65
C ARG A 13 -14.95 12.35 0.78
N VAL A 14 -14.64 13.17 -0.23
CA VAL A 14 -13.49 12.96 -1.13
C VAL A 14 -12.17 13.38 -0.48
N ALA A 15 -12.21 14.29 0.49
CA ALA A 15 -11.00 14.84 1.14
C ALA A 15 -10.28 13.84 2.08
N ALA A 16 -10.99 12.87 2.66
CA ALA A 16 -10.40 11.97 3.66
C ALA A 16 -9.61 10.80 3.06
N VAL A 17 -9.93 10.36 1.83
CA VAL A 17 -9.30 9.19 1.19
C VAL A 17 -7.95 9.53 0.57
N ALA A 18 -7.79 10.75 0.05
CA ALA A 18 -6.54 11.23 -0.54
C ALA A 18 -5.40 11.33 0.49
N LEU A 19 -5.71 11.60 1.77
CA LEU A 19 -4.71 11.75 2.82
C LEU A 19 -4.07 10.41 3.23
N PHE A 20 -4.82 9.30 3.18
CA PHE A 20 -4.34 7.97 3.58
C PHE A 20 -3.38 7.34 2.56
N LEU A 21 -3.57 7.61 1.26
CA LEU A 21 -2.71 7.04 0.21
C LEU A 21 -1.34 7.72 0.13
N VAL A 22 -1.26 9.04 0.34
CA VAL A 22 0.02 9.77 0.38
C VAL A 22 0.87 9.35 1.59
N LEU A 23 0.25 9.12 2.76
CA LEU A 23 0.95 8.63 3.95
C LEU A 23 1.48 7.20 3.79
N GLY A 24 0.73 6.31 3.12
CA GLY A 24 1.13 4.92 2.91
C GLY A 24 2.37 4.76 2.00
N VAL A 25 2.47 5.54 0.94
CA VAL A 25 3.61 5.50 -0.01
C VAL A 25 4.84 6.20 0.58
N SER A 26 4.64 7.32 1.29
CA SER A 26 5.73 8.07 1.93
C SER A 26 6.40 7.27 3.05
N LEU A 27 5.63 6.49 3.82
CA LEU A 27 6.17 5.64 4.88
C LEU A 27 6.95 4.42 4.32
N TRP A 28 6.61 3.97 3.11
CA TRP A 28 7.31 2.86 2.44
C TRP A 28 8.66 3.28 1.86
N LEU A 29 8.76 4.49 1.30
CA LEU A 29 10.03 5.06 0.82
C LEU A 29 11.01 5.39 1.96
N TRP A 30 10.51 5.77 3.14
CA TRP A 30 11.37 6.10 4.29
C TRP A 30 11.98 4.85 4.96
N LEU A 31 11.35 3.68 4.85
CA LEU A 31 11.87 2.41 5.39
C LEU A 31 12.91 1.73 4.47
N ALA A 32 12.99 2.11 3.20
CA ALA A 32 13.88 1.49 2.20
C ALA A 32 15.19 2.27 1.96
N ALA A 33 15.40 3.41 2.62
CA ALA A 33 16.65 4.16 2.49
C ALA A 33 17.83 3.42 3.14
N PRO A 34 18.94 3.18 2.42
CA PRO A 34 20.16 2.66 3.02
C PRO A 34 20.65 3.64 4.08
N ARG A 35 20.83 3.16 5.33
CA ARG A 35 21.52 3.94 6.36
C ARG A 35 23.00 3.97 6.00
N GLU A 36 23.43 5.06 5.37
CA GLU A 36 24.85 5.38 5.34
C GLU A 36 25.32 5.58 6.78
N THR A 37 26.21 4.70 7.22
CA THR A 37 26.95 4.85 8.46
C THR A 37 27.83 6.10 8.32
N PRO A 38 27.69 7.14 9.17
CA PRO A 38 28.61 8.25 9.14
C PRO A 38 29.99 7.75 9.53
N SER A 39 30.92 7.80 8.58
CA SER A 39 32.33 7.57 8.84
C SER A 39 32.80 8.56 9.89
N THR A 40 33.31 8.03 11.00
CA THR A 40 34.10 8.75 11.99
C THR A 40 35.24 9.49 11.28
N THR A 41 35.16 10.81 11.22
CA THR A 41 36.30 11.69 10.95
C THR A 41 36.43 12.63 12.13
N ALA A 42 37.55 12.49 12.84
CA ALA A 42 37.94 13.33 13.96
C ALA A 42 38.12 14.80 13.52
N PRO A 43 37.78 15.80 14.36
CA PRO A 43 38.07 17.20 14.07
C PRO A 43 39.44 17.59 14.63
N ALA A 44 40.25 18.22 13.78
CA ALA A 44 41.42 19.02 14.16
C ALA A 44 41.36 20.36 13.37
N PRO A 45 42.05 21.41 13.82
CA PRO A 45 41.53 22.46 14.70
C PRO A 45 41.14 23.75 13.96
N ALA A 46 40.42 24.63 14.68
CA ALA A 46 39.91 25.93 14.25
C ALA A 46 41.00 26.95 13.83
N PRO A 47 40.60 27.96 13.04
CA PRO A 47 41.06 29.31 13.25
C PRO A 47 39.92 30.26 13.63
N ALA A 48 40.28 31.19 14.49
CA ALA A 48 39.44 32.15 15.18
C ALA A 48 38.89 33.27 14.30
N GLY A 49 37.79 33.87 14.78
CA GLY A 49 37.49 35.28 14.55
C GLY A 49 36.21 35.55 13.78
N GLN A 50 35.13 35.86 14.48
CA GLN A 50 34.38 37.09 14.24
C GLN A 50 33.43 37.42 15.40
N ALA A 51 33.34 38.73 15.63
CA ALA A 51 32.90 39.39 16.84
C ALA A 51 31.37 39.41 17.01
N SER A 52 30.95 39.41 18.27
CA SER A 52 29.57 39.60 18.71
C SER A 52 29.05 40.99 18.35
N LEU A 53 27.91 41.06 17.66
CA LEU A 53 27.08 42.26 17.54
C LEU A 53 25.72 42.04 18.24
N PRO A 54 25.15 43.08 18.88
CA PRO A 54 23.95 42.97 19.72
C PRO A 54 22.67 42.68 18.91
N PRO A 55 21.61 42.14 19.53
CA PRO A 55 20.39 41.75 18.84
C PRO A 55 19.54 42.98 18.45
N PRO A 56 19.09 43.11 17.19
CA PRO A 56 18.05 44.07 16.84
C PRO A 56 16.66 43.55 17.27
N ALA A 57 15.85 44.50 17.76
CA ALA A 57 14.54 44.30 18.35
C ALA A 57 13.50 43.68 17.39
N LEU A 58 12.60 42.88 17.99
CA LEU A 58 11.40 42.33 17.36
C LEU A 58 10.46 43.43 16.85
N ALA A 59 10.18 43.41 15.55
CA ALA A 59 8.95 43.96 14.97
C ALA A 59 8.31 42.88 14.06
N PRO A 60 6.97 42.73 14.06
CA PRO A 60 6.32 41.63 13.35
C PRO A 60 6.28 41.92 11.85
N ALA A 61 7.05 41.17 11.07
CA ALA A 61 6.98 41.21 9.62
C ALA A 61 5.86 40.28 9.13
N SER A 62 4.86 40.89 8.49
CA SER A 62 3.72 40.28 7.84
C SER A 62 4.10 39.15 6.88
N LYS A 63 3.38 38.04 6.97
CA LYS A 63 3.53 36.85 6.12
C LYS A 63 3.33 37.21 4.63
N PRO A 64 4.27 36.88 3.71
CA PRO A 64 4.05 37.01 2.27
C PRO A 64 2.91 36.10 1.80
N PRO A 65 2.08 36.52 0.82
CA PRO A 65 1.02 35.66 0.28
C PRO A 65 1.64 34.47 -0.45
N GLU A 66 1.24 33.29 0.00
CA GLU A 66 1.62 31.99 -0.55
C GLU A 66 1.10 31.89 -2.00
N PRO A 67 1.93 31.56 -3.01
CA PRO A 67 1.44 31.30 -4.35
C PRO A 67 0.54 30.06 -4.27
N GLY A 68 -0.74 30.25 -4.60
CA GLY A 68 -1.74 29.19 -4.57
C GLY A 68 -1.28 27.99 -5.42
N PRO A 69 -1.60 26.76 -4.99
CA PRO A 69 -1.20 25.56 -5.73
C PRO A 69 -1.86 25.60 -7.11
N GLN A 70 -1.04 25.86 -8.13
CA GLN A 70 -1.40 25.51 -9.49
C GLN A 70 -1.67 24.01 -9.49
N PRO A 71 -2.84 23.55 -9.97
CA PRO A 71 -3.09 22.13 -10.10
C PRO A 71 -2.07 21.60 -11.10
N VAL A 72 -1.07 20.89 -10.55
CA VAL A 72 -0.24 19.97 -11.32
C VAL A 72 -1.23 19.01 -11.95
N GLN A 73 -1.43 19.13 -13.25
CA GLN A 73 -2.18 18.14 -14.00
C GLN A 73 -1.43 16.83 -13.81
N SER A 74 -1.99 15.90 -13.04
CA SER A 74 -1.52 14.52 -13.05
C SER A 74 -1.68 14.02 -14.48
N PRO A 75 -0.60 13.70 -15.22
CA PRO A 75 -0.77 13.02 -16.48
C PRO A 75 -1.19 11.58 -16.15
N LEU A 76 -2.19 11.10 -16.90
CA LEU A 76 -2.58 9.69 -16.99
C LEU A 76 -3.40 9.10 -15.83
N SER A 77 -4.65 9.56 -15.69
CA SER A 77 -5.74 8.59 -15.54
C SER A 77 -6.15 8.18 -16.95
N GLU A 78 -5.48 7.18 -17.50
CA GLU A 78 -5.98 6.51 -18.71
C GLU A 78 -7.34 5.90 -18.33
N PRO A 79 -8.41 6.17 -19.10
CA PRO A 79 -9.64 5.38 -19.00
C PRO A 79 -9.26 3.90 -19.13
N ALA A 80 -10.01 3.00 -18.49
CA ALA A 80 -9.89 1.57 -18.77
C ALA A 80 -10.10 1.36 -20.28
N GLU A 81 -9.01 1.33 -21.03
CA GLU A 81 -9.00 1.21 -22.47
C GLU A 81 -9.56 -0.18 -22.76
N GLU A 82 -10.69 -0.22 -23.46
CA GLU A 82 -11.18 -1.50 -23.96
C GLU A 82 -10.04 -2.12 -24.78
N PRO A 83 -9.79 -3.44 -24.64
CA PRO A 83 -8.65 -4.07 -25.29
C PRO A 83 -8.65 -3.66 -26.76
N ALA A 84 -7.54 -3.07 -27.20
CA ALA A 84 -7.44 -2.51 -28.54
C ALA A 84 -7.96 -3.55 -29.56
N PRO A 85 -8.71 -3.14 -30.59
CA PRO A 85 -9.20 -4.06 -31.60
C PRO A 85 -8.04 -4.91 -32.14
N GLY A 86 -8.07 -6.22 -31.89
CA GLY A 86 -6.98 -7.13 -32.25
C GLY A 86 -6.02 -7.56 -31.13
N TYR A 87 -6.32 -7.31 -29.85
CA TYR A 87 -5.55 -7.89 -28.75
C TYR A 87 -5.55 -9.43 -28.81
N PRO A 88 -4.39 -10.11 -28.78
CA PRO A 88 -4.30 -11.54 -29.13
C PRO A 88 -4.81 -12.49 -28.03
N VAL A 89 -5.06 -11.99 -26.82
CA VAL A 89 -5.36 -12.83 -25.64
C VAL A 89 -6.85 -13.19 -25.56
N ASN A 90 -7.15 -14.48 -25.55
CA ASN A 90 -8.50 -14.98 -25.28
C ASN A 90 -8.69 -15.27 -23.78
N MET A 91 -9.24 -14.29 -23.06
CA MET A 91 -9.45 -14.39 -21.60
C MET A 91 -10.41 -15.50 -21.18
N GLU A 92 -11.40 -15.85 -22.02
CA GLU A 92 -12.37 -16.89 -21.68
C GLU A 92 -11.75 -18.28 -21.76
N THR A 93 -10.84 -18.49 -22.72
CA THR A 93 -10.05 -19.73 -22.82
C THR A 93 -9.11 -19.89 -21.63
N LEU A 94 -8.49 -18.79 -21.18
CA LEU A 94 -7.65 -18.82 -19.97
C LEU A 94 -8.50 -19.13 -18.73
N ARG A 95 -9.67 -18.51 -18.60
CA ARG A 95 -10.58 -18.75 -17.49
C ARG A 95 -11.04 -20.21 -17.41
N SER A 96 -11.33 -20.85 -18.54
CA SER A 96 -11.73 -22.26 -18.53
C SER A 96 -10.62 -23.23 -18.12
N ARG A 97 -9.34 -22.86 -18.33
CA ARG A 97 -8.18 -23.67 -17.91
C ARG A 97 -7.85 -23.50 -16.43
N ILE A 98 -8.05 -22.31 -15.87
CA ILE A 98 -7.74 -21.99 -14.47
C ILE A 98 -8.94 -21.35 -13.78
N PRO A 99 -10.09 -22.04 -13.68
CA PRO A 99 -11.35 -21.45 -13.23
C PRO A 99 -11.29 -20.97 -11.77
N ASP A 100 -10.52 -21.66 -10.93
CA ASP A 100 -10.41 -21.38 -9.49
C ASP A 100 -9.30 -20.38 -9.12
N ASN A 101 -8.74 -19.70 -10.13
CA ASN A 101 -7.66 -18.74 -9.92
C ASN A 101 -8.18 -17.43 -9.31
N LEU A 102 -7.55 -16.96 -8.23
CA LEU A 102 -7.93 -15.71 -7.56
C LEU A 102 -7.82 -14.47 -8.47
N TYR A 103 -7.07 -14.50 -9.57
CA TYR A 103 -7.02 -13.40 -10.54
C TYR A 103 -8.42 -12.98 -11.00
N TRP A 104 -9.32 -13.94 -11.28
CA TRP A 104 -10.65 -13.66 -11.80
C TRP A 104 -11.51 -12.85 -10.82
N THR A 105 -11.40 -13.17 -9.53
CA THR A 105 -12.18 -12.50 -8.50
C THR A 105 -11.50 -11.27 -7.94
N THR A 106 -10.20 -11.05 -8.19
CA THR A 106 -9.43 -9.95 -7.57
C THR A 106 -8.98 -8.86 -8.54
N ALA A 107 -8.54 -9.19 -9.76
CA ALA A 107 -7.95 -8.21 -10.67
C ALA A 107 -8.49 -8.22 -12.09
N ALA A 108 -9.17 -9.29 -12.54
CA ALA A 108 -9.72 -9.33 -13.88
C ALA A 108 -10.60 -8.08 -14.13
N PRO A 109 -10.42 -7.36 -15.24
CA PRO A 109 -11.23 -6.18 -15.54
C PRO A 109 -12.72 -6.53 -15.55
N THR A 110 -13.52 -5.79 -14.79
CA THR A 110 -14.98 -6.00 -14.70
C THR A 110 -15.69 -4.68 -14.49
N LYS A 111 -16.89 -4.56 -15.06
CA LYS A 111 -17.83 -3.45 -14.85
C LYS A 111 -19.03 -3.90 -13.99
N ASP A 112 -19.08 -5.16 -13.55
CA ASP A 112 -20.18 -5.67 -12.74
C ASP A 112 -20.12 -5.08 -11.32
N PRO A 113 -21.14 -4.31 -10.88
CA PRO A 113 -21.15 -3.72 -9.54
C PRO A 113 -21.09 -4.76 -8.42
N ARG A 114 -21.62 -5.97 -8.62
CA ARG A 114 -21.60 -7.03 -7.59
C ARG A 114 -20.20 -7.57 -7.37
N GLU A 115 -19.45 -7.81 -8.45
CA GLU A 115 -18.05 -8.25 -8.36
C GLU A 115 -17.17 -7.17 -7.72
N LEU A 116 -17.37 -5.91 -8.10
CA LEU A 116 -16.64 -4.78 -7.51
C LEU A 116 -16.92 -4.64 -6.01
N GLN A 117 -18.18 -4.81 -5.58
CA GLN A 117 -18.53 -4.81 -4.17
C GLN A 117 -17.88 -5.97 -3.42
N ALA A 118 -17.91 -7.18 -3.98
CA ALA A 118 -17.28 -8.36 -3.38
C ALA A 118 -15.76 -8.18 -3.23
N ARG A 119 -15.10 -7.56 -4.22
CA ARG A 119 -13.67 -7.18 -4.14
C ARG A 119 -13.40 -6.20 -3.00
N ALA A 120 -14.19 -5.13 -2.91
CA ALA A 120 -14.05 -4.14 -1.86
C ALA A 120 -14.30 -4.74 -0.46
N GLU A 121 -15.21 -5.68 -0.33
CA GLU A 121 -15.44 -6.43 0.91
C GLU A 121 -14.27 -7.33 1.29
N GLN A 122 -13.73 -8.09 0.32
CA GLN A 122 -12.55 -8.91 0.54
C GLN A 122 -11.36 -8.05 0.95
N GLU A 123 -11.09 -6.95 0.24
CA GLU A 123 -10.02 -6.02 0.57
C GLU A 123 -10.17 -5.46 1.99
N ARG A 124 -11.38 -5.04 2.39
CA ARG A 124 -11.64 -4.58 3.76
C ARG A 124 -11.38 -5.65 4.81
N ARG A 125 -11.75 -6.90 4.54
CA ARG A 125 -11.44 -8.03 5.44
C ARG A 125 -9.93 -8.22 5.58
N GLN A 126 -9.20 -8.24 4.47
CA GLN A 126 -7.75 -8.41 4.47
C GLN A 126 -7.03 -7.24 5.15
N ASN A 127 -7.47 -6.00 4.93
CA ASN A 127 -6.90 -4.82 5.57
C ASN A 127 -7.16 -4.80 7.09
N THR A 128 -8.36 -5.23 7.52
CA THR A 128 -8.67 -5.38 8.94
C THR A 128 -7.77 -6.42 9.60
N LEU A 129 -7.62 -7.60 9.00
CA LEU A 129 -6.71 -8.64 9.50
C LEU A 129 -5.27 -8.13 9.55
N PHE A 130 -4.80 -7.48 8.49
CA PHE A 130 -3.46 -6.91 8.45
C PHE A 130 -3.24 -5.87 9.55
N GLY A 131 -4.22 -5.00 9.82
CA GLY A 131 -4.18 -4.04 10.92
C GLY A 131 -4.03 -4.71 12.28
N LYS A 132 -4.80 -5.78 12.55
CA LYS A 132 -4.66 -6.57 13.79
C LYS A 132 -3.28 -7.21 13.91
N ILE A 133 -2.76 -7.77 12.82
CA ILE A 133 -1.43 -8.38 12.76
C ILE A 133 -0.33 -7.35 13.08
N GLN A 134 -0.46 -6.14 12.56
CA GLN A 134 0.47 -5.05 12.82
C GLN A 134 0.40 -4.55 14.27
N ALA A 135 -0.79 -4.53 14.86
CA ALA A 135 -0.98 -4.21 16.28
C ALA A 135 -0.47 -5.33 17.22
N GLY A 136 -0.33 -6.56 16.71
CA GLY A 136 -0.03 -7.76 17.51
C GLY A 136 -1.23 -8.28 18.30
N ASP A 137 -2.44 -7.91 17.86
CA ASP A 137 -3.73 -8.31 18.45
C ASP A 137 -4.40 -9.44 17.67
N ALA A 138 -3.87 -9.81 16.51
CA ALA A 138 -4.37 -10.95 15.74
C ALA A 138 -4.11 -12.27 16.48
N THR A 139 -5.06 -13.20 16.37
CA THR A 139 -4.81 -14.59 16.80
C THR A 139 -3.81 -15.28 15.87
N GLU A 140 -3.28 -16.43 16.31
CA GLU A 140 -2.39 -17.25 15.49
C GLU A 140 -3.08 -17.70 14.20
N GLU A 141 -4.33 -18.14 14.29
CA GLU A 141 -5.15 -18.55 13.16
C GLU A 141 -5.41 -17.39 12.19
N GLU A 142 -5.68 -16.19 12.70
CA GLU A 142 -5.83 -14.98 11.88
C GLU A 142 -4.53 -14.63 11.13
N ILE A 143 -3.37 -14.79 11.78
CA ILE A 143 -2.05 -14.61 11.15
C ILE A 143 -1.88 -15.64 10.02
N HIS A 144 -2.10 -16.92 10.30
CA HIS A 144 -2.00 -17.98 9.29
C HIS A 144 -2.94 -17.74 8.11
N GLN A 145 -4.21 -17.46 8.38
CA GLN A 145 -5.22 -17.18 7.35
C GLN A 145 -4.80 -16.03 6.42
N TYR A 146 -4.28 -14.94 6.98
CA TYR A 146 -3.82 -13.80 6.18
C TYR A 146 -2.64 -14.18 5.28
N TYR A 147 -1.61 -14.83 5.84
CA TYR A 147 -0.42 -15.18 5.07
C TYR A 147 -0.66 -16.31 4.06
N ASP A 148 -1.58 -17.23 4.34
CA ASP A 148 -1.98 -18.28 3.40
C ASP A 148 -2.78 -17.69 2.24
N PHE A 149 -3.69 -16.74 2.49
CA PHE A 149 -4.34 -15.99 1.42
C PHE A 149 -3.33 -15.23 0.55
N ARG A 150 -2.37 -14.54 1.17
CA ARG A 150 -1.30 -13.81 0.46
C ARG A 150 -0.42 -14.71 -0.39
N ARG A 151 -0.14 -15.92 0.10
CA ARG A 151 0.59 -16.96 -0.63
C ARG A 151 -0.20 -17.41 -1.84
N LYS A 152 -1.44 -17.89 -1.62
CA LYS A 152 -2.31 -18.37 -2.70
C LYS A 152 -2.52 -17.29 -3.77
N LEU A 153 -2.78 -16.05 -3.36
CA LEU A 153 -2.90 -14.93 -4.28
C LEU A 153 -1.64 -14.78 -5.15
N SER A 154 -0.46 -14.92 -4.57
CA SER A 154 0.78 -14.79 -5.35
C SER A 154 1.04 -15.99 -6.27
N GLU A 155 0.76 -17.20 -5.81
CA GLU A 155 0.86 -18.42 -6.62
C GLU A 155 -0.10 -18.37 -7.82
N ASP A 156 -1.36 -17.99 -7.58
CA ASP A 156 -2.37 -17.88 -8.61
C ASP A 156 -1.99 -16.83 -9.67
N TYR A 157 -1.41 -15.69 -9.28
CA TYR A 157 -0.90 -14.70 -10.23
C TYR A 157 0.29 -15.20 -11.04
N LEU A 158 1.17 -16.03 -10.45
CA LEU A 158 2.27 -16.65 -11.18
C LEU A 158 1.76 -17.64 -12.23
N VAL A 159 0.73 -18.43 -11.89
CA VAL A 159 0.08 -19.34 -12.84
C VAL A 159 -0.53 -18.53 -14.00
N PHE A 160 -1.29 -17.48 -13.69
CA PHE A 160 -1.92 -16.63 -14.70
C PHE A 160 -0.88 -15.96 -15.62
N ALA A 161 0.07 -15.21 -15.05
CA ALA A 161 1.06 -14.48 -15.84
C ALA A 161 1.99 -15.43 -16.61
N GLY A 162 2.36 -16.57 -16.00
CA GLY A 162 3.15 -17.60 -16.67
C GLY A 162 2.44 -18.19 -17.88
N MET A 163 1.14 -18.46 -17.77
CA MET A 163 0.31 -18.96 -18.87
C MET A 163 0.23 -17.94 -20.01
N LEU A 164 -0.07 -16.66 -19.70
CA LEU A 164 -0.08 -15.58 -20.70
C LEU A 164 1.25 -15.47 -21.44
N LEU A 165 2.36 -15.43 -20.71
CA LEU A 165 3.69 -15.32 -21.31
C LEU A 165 4.03 -16.54 -22.16
N SER A 166 3.67 -17.76 -21.72
CA SER A 166 3.97 -18.97 -22.49
C SER A 166 3.15 -19.11 -23.77
N GLU A 167 1.88 -18.69 -23.76
CA GLU A 167 0.97 -18.91 -24.89
C GLU A 167 0.94 -17.71 -25.85
N TYR A 168 1.03 -16.49 -25.30
CA TYR A 168 0.83 -15.26 -26.05
C TYR A 168 2.06 -14.33 -26.02
N GLY A 169 3.12 -14.65 -25.26
CA GLY A 169 4.25 -13.74 -25.03
C GLY A 169 4.86 -13.14 -26.31
N SER A 170 5.00 -13.92 -27.38
CA SER A 170 5.54 -13.44 -28.67
C SER A 170 4.57 -12.58 -29.50
N GLN A 171 3.28 -12.60 -29.17
CA GLN A 171 2.22 -11.84 -29.84
C GLN A 171 1.81 -10.60 -29.05
N LEU A 172 2.18 -10.54 -27.76
CA LEU A 172 1.90 -9.41 -26.91
C LEU A 172 2.75 -8.19 -27.29
N PRO A 173 2.21 -6.96 -27.13
CA PRO A 173 3.04 -5.76 -27.15
C PRO A 173 4.17 -5.86 -26.13
N GLU A 174 5.36 -5.35 -26.48
CA GLU A 174 6.55 -5.39 -25.61
C GLU A 174 6.28 -4.82 -24.21
N ARG A 175 5.47 -3.74 -24.13
CA ARG A 175 5.00 -3.16 -22.87
C ARG A 175 4.32 -4.20 -21.98
N ASP A 176 3.38 -4.96 -22.54
CA ASP A 176 2.55 -5.90 -21.79
C ASP A 176 3.35 -7.12 -21.37
N GLN A 177 4.22 -7.62 -22.26
CA GLN A 177 5.17 -8.67 -21.92
C GLN A 177 6.05 -8.24 -20.73
N GLY A 178 6.64 -7.04 -20.78
CA GLY A 178 7.48 -6.52 -19.71
C GLY A 178 6.74 -6.38 -18.38
N VAL A 179 5.47 -5.94 -18.40
CA VAL A 179 4.64 -5.86 -17.19
C VAL A 179 4.38 -7.26 -16.59
N LEU A 180 4.10 -8.26 -17.42
CA LEU A 180 3.89 -9.63 -16.96
C LEU A 180 5.18 -10.25 -16.38
N GLU A 181 6.32 -10.04 -17.02
CA GLU A 181 7.62 -10.51 -16.52
C GLU A 181 7.98 -9.87 -15.18
N LEU A 182 7.77 -8.56 -15.05
CA LEU A 182 7.94 -7.85 -13.78
C LEU A 182 6.99 -8.40 -12.71
N SER A 183 5.72 -8.59 -13.05
CA SER A 183 4.72 -9.17 -12.13
C SER A 183 5.18 -10.54 -11.62
N VAL A 184 5.68 -11.40 -12.50
CA VAL A 184 6.26 -12.70 -12.13
C VAL A 184 7.42 -12.55 -11.15
N GLN A 185 8.34 -11.63 -11.42
CA GLN A 185 9.47 -11.36 -10.53
C GLN A 185 9.00 -10.89 -9.14
N MET A 186 8.06 -9.94 -9.09
CA MET A 186 7.52 -9.41 -7.84
C MET A 186 6.79 -10.47 -7.02
N HIS A 187 5.97 -11.32 -7.65
CA HIS A 187 5.27 -12.39 -6.94
C HIS A 187 6.22 -13.48 -6.43
N ARG A 188 7.26 -13.84 -7.18
CA ARG A 188 8.33 -14.73 -6.69
C ARG A 188 9.06 -14.13 -5.50
N GLY A 189 9.42 -12.84 -5.56
CA GLY A 189 10.02 -12.12 -4.44
C GLY A 189 9.12 -12.14 -3.20
N ARG A 190 7.82 -11.85 -3.39
CA ARG A 190 6.84 -11.90 -2.31
C ARG A 190 6.77 -13.29 -1.67
N LEU A 191 6.68 -14.37 -2.45
CA LEU A 191 6.64 -15.74 -1.93
C LEU A 191 7.86 -16.11 -1.10
N LYS A 192 9.06 -15.62 -1.48
CA LYS A 192 10.29 -15.81 -0.69
C LYS A 192 10.21 -15.12 0.67
N GLU A 193 9.57 -13.96 0.75
CA GLU A 193 9.48 -13.16 1.98
C GLU A 193 8.33 -13.56 2.91
N LEU A 194 7.24 -14.15 2.40
CA LEU A 194 6.07 -14.47 3.22
C LEU A 194 6.39 -15.34 4.46
N PRO A 195 7.25 -16.38 4.40
CA PRO A 195 7.59 -17.16 5.58
C PRO A 195 8.21 -16.33 6.70
N ARG A 196 9.16 -15.44 6.35
CA ARG A 196 9.80 -14.54 7.32
C ARG A 196 8.77 -13.58 7.92
N GLN A 197 7.93 -12.96 7.09
CA GLN A 197 6.90 -12.02 7.56
C GLN A 197 5.90 -12.69 8.51
N ARG A 198 5.51 -13.93 8.20
CA ARG A 198 4.62 -14.73 9.05
C ARG A 198 5.26 -15.02 10.41
N GLU A 199 6.53 -15.45 10.41
CA GLU A 199 7.26 -15.70 11.65
C GLU A 199 7.38 -14.44 12.51
N GLU A 200 7.72 -13.31 11.90
CA GLU A 200 7.79 -12.02 12.60
C GLU A 200 6.45 -11.61 13.21
N ALA A 201 5.34 -11.89 12.52
CA ALA A 201 4.00 -11.64 13.06
C ALA A 201 3.69 -12.51 14.29
N LEU A 202 4.06 -13.80 14.25
CA LEU A 202 3.88 -14.73 15.36
C LEU A 202 4.73 -14.32 16.57
N VAL A 203 6.00 -13.98 16.36
CA VAL A 203 6.90 -13.48 17.42
C VAL A 203 6.35 -12.19 18.05
N ARG A 204 5.86 -11.25 17.24
CA ARG A 204 5.25 -10.01 17.77
C ARG A 204 4.02 -10.30 18.62
N ARG A 205 3.16 -11.22 18.18
CA ARG A 205 1.98 -11.66 18.95
C ARG A 205 2.41 -12.25 20.30
N GLU A 206 3.34 -13.20 20.32
CA GLU A 206 3.81 -13.80 21.58
C GLU A 206 4.35 -12.75 22.54
N LEU A 207 5.13 -11.80 22.04
CA LEU A 207 5.65 -10.71 22.87
C LEU A 207 4.53 -9.84 23.45
N GLN A 208 3.49 -9.54 22.67
CA GLN A 208 2.31 -8.84 23.18
C GLN A 208 1.57 -9.64 24.25
N GLU A 209 1.38 -10.94 24.06
CA GLU A 209 0.71 -11.78 25.04
C GLU A 209 1.47 -11.84 26.37
N ARG A 210 2.79 -11.99 26.32
CA ARG A 210 3.63 -11.95 27.54
C ARG A 210 3.48 -10.63 28.27
N ARG A 211 3.49 -9.50 27.55
CA ARG A 211 3.25 -8.17 28.16
C ARG A 211 1.86 -8.07 28.78
N ARG A 212 0.82 -8.59 28.12
CA ARG A 212 -0.56 -8.63 28.65
C ARG A 212 -0.65 -9.48 29.91
N GLU A 213 0.06 -10.61 29.96
CA GLU A 213 0.12 -11.47 31.15
C GLU A 213 0.85 -10.82 32.32
N GLU A 214 2.01 -10.20 32.07
CA GLU A 214 2.76 -9.47 33.08
C GLU A 214 1.96 -8.31 33.66
N TRP A 215 1.29 -7.52 32.83
CA TRP A 215 0.41 -6.44 33.26
C TRP A 215 -0.75 -6.95 34.12
N ARG A 216 -1.36 -8.09 33.77
CA ARG A 216 -2.38 -8.76 34.58
C ARG A 216 -1.83 -9.21 35.94
N ARG A 217 -0.62 -9.79 35.98
CA ARG A 217 0.04 -10.23 37.23
C ARG A 217 0.38 -9.07 38.15
N GLN A 218 0.75 -7.92 37.60
CA GLN A 218 1.09 -6.71 38.36
C GLN A 218 -0.14 -5.91 38.86
N GLY A 219 -1.36 -6.44 38.69
CA GLY A 219 -2.57 -5.80 39.21
C GLY A 219 -3.09 -4.64 38.34
N GLY A 220 -2.71 -4.57 37.06
CA GLY A 220 -3.10 -3.52 36.12
C GLY A 220 -4.62 -3.33 35.90
N GLY A 221 -5.46 -4.25 36.41
CA GLY A 221 -6.92 -4.13 36.42
C GLY A 221 -7.55 -3.83 37.79
N ARG A 222 -6.76 -3.58 38.84
CA ARG A 222 -7.23 -3.42 40.24
C ARG A 222 -7.28 -1.98 40.75
N ALA A 223 -7.20 -0.97 39.87
CA ALA A 223 -7.54 0.39 40.25
C ALA A 223 -9.06 0.48 40.51
N ALA A 224 -9.46 0.21 41.75
CA ALA A 224 -10.82 0.42 42.22
C ALA A 224 -11.16 1.92 42.17
N PRO A 225 -12.33 2.32 41.64
CA PRO A 225 -12.77 3.70 41.78
C PRO A 225 -13.04 4.04 43.26
N PRO A 226 -12.82 5.30 43.68
CA PRO A 226 -13.06 5.77 45.04
C PRO A 226 -14.53 5.71 45.47
#